data_AF-A0A849QFC3-F1
#
_entry.id   AF-A0A849QFC3-F1
#
_cell.length_a   1.000
_cell.length_b   1.000
_cell.length_c   1.000
_cell.angle_alpha   90.00
_cell.angle_beta   90.00
_cell.angle_gamma   90.00
#
_symmetry.space_group_name_H-M   'P 1'
#
loop_
_entity.id
_entity.type
_entity.pdbx_description
1 polymer ?
#
loop_
_entity_poly.entity_id
_entity_poly.type
_entity_poly.pdbx_seq_one_letter_code
_entity_poly.pdbx_strand_id
1 'polypeptide(L)' 'MIDFSLSKEQLELQRKAREFAQQYMIPFAKYYDKTGEFPLPIMKRCWESGLMNLGIPKEYGGPGLG' A
#
# COMPACT_ATOMS: atom_id res chain seq x y z
N MET A 1 30.95 2.54 -4.14
CA MET A 1 29.82 2.05 -4.94
C MET A 1 28.62 2.03 -4.01
N ILE A 2 27.50 2.65 -4.39
CA ILE A 2 26.29 2.67 -3.54
C ILE A 2 25.58 1.32 -3.69
N ASP A 3 25.20 0.70 -2.57
CA ASP A 3 24.33 -0.49 -2.57
C ASP A 3 22.86 -0.04 -2.58
N PHE A 4 22.08 -0.63 -3.48
CA PHE A 4 20.64 -0.36 -3.66
C PHE A 4 19.77 -1.53 -3.23
N SER A 5 20.36 -2.52 -2.54
CA SER A 5 19.59 -3.60 -1.93
C SER A 5 18.58 -3.03 -0.90
N LEU A 6 17.38 -3.60 -0.89
CA LEU A 6 16.36 -3.21 0.07
C LEU A 6 16.71 -3.74 1.47
N SER A 7 16.43 -2.95 2.49
CA SER A 7 16.50 -3.41 3.87
C SER A 7 15.47 -4.51 4.14
N LYS A 8 15.65 -5.28 5.21
CA LYS A 8 14.66 -6.30 5.63
C LYS A 8 13.27 -5.69 5.85
N GLU A 9 13.21 -4.50 6.42
CA GLU A 9 11.96 -3.78 6.68
C GLU A 9 11.27 -3.35 5.38
N GLN A 10 12.05 -2.89 4.39
CA GLN A 10 11.54 -2.54 3.06
C GLN A 10 11.05 -3.77 2.29
N LEU A 11 11.74 -4.92 2.42
CA LEU A 11 11.30 -6.18 1.83
C LEU A 11 9.98 -6.67 2.43
N GLU A 12 9.81 -6.58 3.75
CA GLU A 12 8.54 -6.93 4.41
C GLU A 12 7.40 -5.98 4.00
N LEU A 13 7.67 -4.67 3.91
CA LEU A 13 6.69 -3.71 3.40
C LEU A 13 6.27 -4.04 1.97
N GLN A 14 7.23 -4.36 1.10
CA GLN A 14 6.96 -4.78 -0.28
C GLN A 14 6.11 -6.06 -0.33
N ARG A 15 6.45 -7.07 0.49
CA ARG A 15 5.70 -8.32 0.57
C ARG A 15 4.24 -8.06 0.97
N LYS A 16 4.02 -7.30 2.05
CA LYS A 16 2.69 -6.94 2.55
C LYS A 16 1.87 -6.17 1.51
N ALA A 17 2.48 -5.21 0.81
CA ALA A 17 1.82 -4.47 -0.25
C ALA A 17 1.42 -5.37 -1.44
N ARG A 18 2.30 -6.32 -1.82
CA ARG A 18 2.03 -7.28 -2.90
C ARG A 18 0.87 -8.22 -2.56
N GLU A 19 0.85 -8.75 -1.34
CA GLU A 19 -0.22 -9.62 -0.85
C GLU A 19 -1.57 -8.88 -0.83
N PHE A 20 -1.58 -7.65 -0.31
CA PHE A 20 -2.78 -6.81 -0.31
C PHE A 20 -3.31 -6.58 -1.74
N ALA A 21 -2.42 -6.24 -2.68
CA ALA A 21 -2.81 -6.01 -4.07
C ALA A 21 -3.40 -7.27 -4.72
N GLN A 22 -2.77 -8.43 -4.51
CA GLN A 22 -3.25 -9.71 -5.05
C GLN A 22 -4.62 -10.09 -4.49
N GLN A 23 -4.85 -9.87 -3.21
CA GLN A 23 -6.09 -10.29 -2.54
C GLN A 23 -7.25 -9.31 -2.78
N TYR A 24 -6.98 -8.00 -2.80
CA TYR A 24 -8.04 -6.98 -2.74
C TYR A 24 -8.08 -6.03 -3.93
N MET A 25 -7.01 -5.85 -4.69
CA MET A 25 -6.99 -4.91 -5.83
C MET A 25 -7.18 -5.63 -7.16
N ILE A 26 -6.35 -6.64 -7.45
CA ILE A 26 -6.35 -7.36 -8.73
C ILE A 26 -7.72 -7.96 -9.08
N PRO A 27 -8.45 -8.61 -8.16
CA PRO A 27 -9.74 -9.24 -8.49
C PRO A 27 -10.80 -8.24 -8.97
N PHE A 28 -10.71 -6.98 -8.53
CA PHE A 28 -11.70 -5.94 -8.81
C PHE A 28 -11.20 -4.87 -9.78
N ALA A 29 -9.93 -4.93 -10.21
CA ALA A 29 -9.32 -3.90 -11.05
C ALA A 29 -10.13 -3.63 -12.33
N LYS A 30 -10.54 -4.69 -13.04
CA LYS A 30 -11.34 -4.59 -14.28
C LYS A 30 -12.74 -3.99 -14.05
N TYR A 31 -13.32 -4.19 -12.87
CA TYR A 31 -14.63 -3.61 -12.54
C TYR A 31 -14.49 -2.10 -12.38
N TYR A 32 -13.58 -1.65 -11.52
CA TYR A 32 -13.38 -0.23 -11.23
C TYR A 32 -12.86 0.56 -12.44
N ASP A 33 -12.05 -0.06 -13.30
CA ASP A 33 -11.65 0.52 -14.59
C ASP A 33 -12.86 0.79 -15.50
N LYS A 34 -13.77 -0.19 -15.63
CA LYS A 34 -14.95 -0.08 -16.49
C LYS A 34 -16.00 0.88 -15.96
N THR A 35 -16.23 0.89 -14.65
CA THR A 35 -17.30 1.71 -14.05
C THR A 35 -16.84 3.11 -13.71
N GLY A 36 -15.54 3.33 -13.53
CA GLY A 36 -14.99 4.58 -13.02
C GLY A 36 -15.33 4.84 -11.55
N GLU A 37 -15.89 3.86 -10.85
CA GLU A 37 -16.24 4.00 -9.43
C GLU A 37 -14.98 4.10 -8.56
N PHE A 38 -15.02 4.97 -7.56
CA PHE A 38 -13.94 5.04 -6.58
C PHE A 38 -13.99 3.80 -5.67
N PRO A 39 -12.89 3.03 -5.53
CA PRO A 39 -12.86 1.78 -4.77
C PRO A 39 -12.78 2.01 -3.25
N LEU A 40 -13.72 2.78 -2.70
CA LEU A 40 -13.76 3.16 -1.28
C LEU A 40 -13.61 1.98 -0.31
N PRO A 41 -14.23 0.79 -0.53
CA PRO A 41 -14.03 -0.35 0.34
C PRO A 41 -12.59 -0.86 0.39
N ILE A 42 -11.90 -0.86 -0.76
CA ILE A 42 -10.49 -1.26 -0.85
C ILE A 42 -9.60 -0.21 -0.18
N MET A 43 -9.90 1.08 -0.37
CA MET A 43 -9.14 2.17 0.25
C MET A 43 -9.23 2.15 1.78
N LYS A 44 -10.43 1.91 2.34
CA LYS A 44 -10.61 1.72 3.79
C LYS A 44 -9.78 0.56 4.32
N ARG A 45 -9.77 -0.57 3.61
CA ARG A 45 -8.96 -1.72 4.00
C ARG A 45 -7.46 -1.44 3.90
N CYS A 46 -7.03 -0.68 2.89
CA CYS A 46 -5.63 -0.27 2.72
C CYS A 46 -5.16 0.59 3.90
N TRP A 47 -6.01 1.52 4.36
CA TRP A 47 -5.80 2.31 5.57
C TRP A 47 -5.67 1.42 6.82
N GLU A 48 -6.64 0.53 7.07
CA GLU A 48 -6.62 -0.40 8.21
C GLU A 48 -5.40 -1.33 8.19
N SER A 49 -4.91 -1.67 7.00
CA SER A 49 -3.72 -2.48 6.81
C SER A 49 -2.42 -1.69 7.01
N GLY A 50 -2.47 -0.36 7.24
CA GLY A 50 -1.30 0.49 7.41
C GLY A 50 -0.45 0.63 6.15
N LEU A 51 -1.06 0.53 4.97
CA LEU A 51 -0.41 0.65 3.66
C LEU A 51 -0.66 2.01 2.98
N MET A 52 -1.22 2.97 3.72
CA MET A 52 -1.56 4.30 3.22
C MET A 52 -0.74 5.37 3.95
N ASN A 53 -0.43 6.48 3.28
CA ASN A 53 0.25 7.65 3.85
C ASN A 53 1.61 7.35 4.51
N LEU A 54 2.38 6.42 3.94
CA LEU A 54 3.60 5.88 4.54
C LEU A 54 4.70 6.92 4.81
N GLY A 55 4.77 7.98 4.01
CA GLY A 55 5.76 9.05 4.17
C GLY A 55 5.37 10.13 5.19
N ILE A 56 4.14 10.12 5.72
CA ILE A 56 3.72 11.14 6.68
C ILE A 56 4.53 10.99 7.97
N PRO A 57 5.12 12.08 8.52
CA PRO A 57 5.87 12.05 9.76
C PRO A 57 5.05 11.52 10.95
N LYS A 58 5.75 10.91 11.92
CA LYS A 58 5.14 10.34 13.13
C LYS A 58 4.37 11.37 13.97
N GLU A 59 4.83 12.62 14.01
CA GLU A 59 4.15 13.71 14.72
C GLU A 59 2.75 14.02 14.16
N TYR A 60 2.48 13.66 12.91
CA TYR A 60 1.16 13.78 12.27
C TYR A 60 0.40 12.44 12.21
N GLY A 61 0.86 11.42 12.96
CA GLY A 61 0.24 10.10 13.02
C GLY A 61 0.59 9.16 11.87
N GLY A 62 1.60 9.48 11.05
CA GLY A 62 2.06 8.64 9.96
C GLY A 62 3.25 7.73 10.31
N PRO A 63 3.65 6.83 9.40
CA PRO A 63 4.76 5.90 9.65
C PRO A 63 6.17 6.51 9.55
N GLY A 64 6.34 7.61 8.81
CA GLY A 64 7.62 8.28 8.59
C GLY A 64 8.63 7.44 7.80
N LEU A 65 8.18 6.73 6.76
CA LEU A 65 9.01 5.83 5.94
C LEU A 65 9.52 6.46 4.63
N GLY A 66 9.38 7.79 4.50
CA GLY A 66 9.79 8.57 3.32
C GLY A 66 11.23 9.07 3.39
#